data_AF-A0A7S4KWD4-F1
#
_entry.id   AF-A0A7S4KWD4-F1
#
_cell.length_a   1.000
_cell.length_b   1.000
_cell.length_c   1.000
_cell.angle_alpha   90.00
_cell.angle_beta   90.00
_cell.angle_gamma   90.00
#
_symmetry.space_group_name_H-M   'P 1'
#
loop_
_entity.id
_entity.type
_entity.pdbx_description
1 polymer ?
#
loop_
_entity_poly.entity_id
_entity_poly.type
_entity_poly.pdbx_seq_one_letter_code
_entity_poly.pdbx_strand_id
1 'polypeptide(L)'
;NEDQKLNLQIIRKMFASKDLRYRLFVACGLHFFQQFAGINTVMYYSAMVLKDVGFDSSSSALAWSIPLALTNAVFTCIGLLTIDRYGRRLTCITSMTGCLLSITAVVAIAFVQCDIIGKSLRATLFFCFLAVYVMFFAPGMGPVPWLIASEIFPTAYRSAGMAMGAMVNWISNAVVSQVFPMLIGTLGVGWAFLFVDAFILLGLVFLYFSLPETRGKTLEAISSMRIVSH
;
A
#
# COMPACT_ATOMS: atom_id res chain seq x y z
N ASN A 1 -27.78 10.49 -24.29
CA ASN A 1 -28.15 9.43 -23.35
C ASN A 1 -28.29 10.02 -21.95
N GLU A 2 -29.43 9.86 -21.27
CA GLU A 2 -29.71 10.54 -19.98
C GLU A 2 -28.78 10.07 -18.86
N ASP A 3 -28.45 8.78 -18.83
CA ASP A 3 -27.49 8.21 -17.86
C ASP A 3 -26.11 8.85 -17.95
N GLN A 4 -25.66 9.18 -19.16
CA GLN A 4 -24.37 9.84 -19.36
C GLN A 4 -24.37 11.26 -18.81
N LYS A 5 -25.49 11.99 -18.94
CA LYS A 5 -25.65 13.32 -18.34
C LYS A 5 -25.68 13.23 -16.81
N LEU A 6 -26.37 12.25 -16.26
CA LEU A 6 -26.41 11.99 -14.81
C LEU A 6 -25.02 11.69 -14.26
N ASN A 7 -24.27 10.77 -14.89
CA ASN A 7 -22.90 10.44 -14.51
C ASN A 7 -21.97 11.66 -14.54
N LEU A 8 -22.10 12.52 -15.55
CA LEU A 8 -21.32 13.74 -15.65
C LEU A 8 -21.64 14.73 -14.52
N GLN A 9 -22.93 14.83 -14.13
CA GLN A 9 -23.34 15.65 -12.99
C GLN A 9 -22.80 15.10 -11.67
N ILE A 10 -22.82 13.78 -11.48
CA ILE A 10 -22.24 13.10 -10.31
C ILE A 10 -20.76 13.47 -10.19
N ILE A 11 -19.98 13.24 -11.25
CA ILE A 11 -18.55 13.55 -11.27
C ILE A 11 -18.31 15.04 -10.98
N ARG A 12 -19.02 15.94 -11.65
CA ARG A 12 -18.89 17.40 -11.42
C ARG A 12 -19.16 17.77 -9.96
N LYS A 13 -20.20 17.21 -9.34
CA LYS A 13 -20.53 17.47 -7.93
C LYS A 13 -19.46 16.95 -6.98
N MET A 14 -18.81 15.84 -7.30
CA MET A 14 -17.74 15.31 -6.46
C MET A 14 -16.53 16.24 -6.36
N PHE A 15 -16.20 16.95 -7.44
CA PHE A 15 -15.13 17.95 -7.43
C PHE A 15 -15.58 19.31 -6.87
N ALA A 16 -16.86 19.65 -7.00
CA ALA A 16 -17.39 20.94 -6.53
C ALA A 16 -17.69 20.98 -5.02
N SER A 17 -18.19 19.89 -4.45
CA SER A 17 -18.53 19.82 -3.02
C SER A 17 -17.29 19.62 -2.16
N LYS A 18 -17.11 20.46 -1.13
CA LYS A 18 -15.97 20.37 -0.20
C LYS A 18 -15.88 18.99 0.48
N ASP A 19 -17.02 18.42 0.88
CA ASP A 19 -17.10 17.12 1.55
C ASP A 19 -16.74 15.96 0.59
N LEU A 20 -17.35 15.91 -0.60
CA LEU A 20 -17.06 14.86 -1.58
C LEU A 20 -15.61 14.93 -2.09
N ARG A 21 -15.07 16.15 -2.24
CA ARG A 21 -13.68 16.37 -2.62
C ARG A 21 -12.72 15.87 -1.55
N TYR A 22 -13.05 16.04 -0.27
CA TYR A 22 -12.25 15.48 0.82
C TYR A 22 -12.31 13.94 0.82
N ARG A 23 -13.49 13.34 0.64
CA ARG A 23 -13.63 11.88 0.51
C ARG A 23 -12.83 11.33 -0.67
N LEU A 24 -12.84 12.04 -1.81
CA LEU A 24 -11.99 11.73 -2.95
C LEU A 24 -10.50 11.82 -2.64
N PHE A 25 -10.08 12.88 -1.95
CA PHE A 25 -8.69 13.04 -1.53
C PHE A 25 -8.24 11.88 -0.64
N VAL A 26 -9.07 11.46 0.33
CA VAL A 26 -8.78 10.31 1.18
C VAL A 26 -8.70 9.01 0.37
N ALA A 27 -9.72 8.69 -0.44
CA ALA A 27 -9.76 7.45 -1.22
C ALA A 27 -8.60 7.35 -2.23
N CYS A 28 -8.36 8.42 -3.00
CA CYS A 28 -7.29 8.46 -3.99
C CYS A 28 -5.92 8.42 -3.32
N GLY A 29 -5.73 9.17 -2.22
CA GLY A 29 -4.48 9.15 -1.45
C GLY A 29 -4.17 7.77 -0.88
N LEU A 30 -5.17 7.07 -0.33
CA LEU A 30 -5.01 5.69 0.14
C LEU A 30 -4.52 4.75 -0.97
N HIS A 31 -5.14 4.79 -2.15
CA HIS A 31 -4.73 3.95 -3.28
C HIS A 31 -3.37 4.32 -3.85
N PHE A 32 -3.03 5.61 -3.85
CA PHE A 32 -1.70 6.09 -4.23
C PHE A 32 -0.63 5.53 -3.29
N PHE A 33 -0.76 5.78 -1.98
CA PHE A 33 0.23 5.32 -1.00
C PHE A 33 0.28 3.80 -0.86
N GLN A 34 -0.84 3.10 -1.09
CA GLN A 34 -0.85 1.64 -1.18
C GLN A 34 0.11 1.11 -2.25
N GLN A 35 0.13 1.75 -3.44
CA GLN A 35 0.96 1.30 -4.55
C GLN A 35 2.40 1.78 -4.43
N PHE A 36 2.61 3.01 -3.97
CA PHE A 36 3.96 3.54 -3.71
C PHE A 36 4.65 2.91 -2.50
N ALA A 37 3.91 2.27 -1.60
CA ALA A 37 4.47 1.34 -0.61
C ALA A 37 5.07 0.07 -1.24
N GLY A 38 4.91 -0.14 -2.55
CA GLY A 38 5.74 -1.06 -3.34
C GLY A 38 5.29 -2.52 -3.36
N ILE A 39 4.13 -2.89 -2.77
CA ILE A 39 3.77 -4.31 -2.60
C ILE A 39 3.73 -5.08 -3.92
N ASN A 40 3.07 -4.54 -4.94
CA ASN A 40 2.93 -5.20 -6.24
C ASN A 40 4.29 -5.40 -6.90
N THR A 41 5.15 -4.40 -6.78
CA THR A 41 6.50 -4.41 -7.35
C THR A 41 7.39 -5.42 -6.62
N VAL A 42 7.34 -5.47 -5.29
CA VAL A 42 8.02 -6.51 -4.49
C VAL A 42 7.55 -7.90 -4.92
N MET A 43 6.25 -8.09 -5.15
CA MET A 43 5.71 -9.37 -5.61
C MET A 43 6.20 -9.73 -7.01
N TYR A 44 6.14 -8.80 -7.97
CA TYR A 44 6.57 -9.03 -9.37
C TYR A 44 8.06 -9.30 -9.49
N TYR A 45 8.88 -8.54 -8.77
CA TYR A 45 10.33 -8.56 -8.89
C TYR A 45 11.03 -9.27 -7.72
N SER A 46 10.29 -9.98 -6.87
CA SER A 46 10.83 -10.72 -5.72
C SER A 46 12.03 -11.61 -6.10
N ALA A 47 11.92 -12.39 -7.18
CA ALA A 47 13.01 -13.25 -7.64
C ALA A 47 14.22 -12.44 -8.13
N MET A 48 14.00 -11.30 -8.80
CA MET A 48 15.07 -10.40 -9.26
C MET A 48 15.81 -9.78 -8.05
N VAL A 49 15.05 -9.26 -7.08
CA VAL A 49 15.60 -8.69 -5.85
C VAL A 49 16.39 -9.76 -5.10
N LEU A 50 15.85 -10.96 -4.91
CA LEU A 50 16.54 -12.02 -4.16
C LEU A 50 17.81 -12.50 -4.85
N LYS A 51 17.82 -12.58 -6.18
CA LYS A 51 19.03 -12.89 -6.94
C LYS A 51 20.11 -11.83 -6.71
N ASP A 52 19.74 -10.55 -6.68
CA ASP A 52 20.70 -9.45 -6.47
C ASP A 52 21.35 -9.46 -5.08
N VAL A 53 20.63 -9.89 -4.04
CA VAL A 53 21.16 -9.89 -2.66
C VAL A 53 22.06 -11.11 -2.36
N GLY A 54 22.01 -12.17 -3.17
CA GLY A 54 22.92 -13.32 -3.06
C GLY A 54 22.27 -14.71 -3.17
N PHE A 55 21.01 -14.81 -3.63
CA PHE A 55 20.42 -16.10 -4.02
C PHE A 55 20.80 -16.42 -5.47
N ASP A 56 22.05 -16.84 -5.68
CA ASP A 56 22.71 -16.90 -6.99
C ASP A 56 22.08 -17.90 -7.99
N SER A 57 21.35 -18.91 -7.50
CA SER A 57 20.65 -19.85 -8.40
C SER A 57 19.22 -19.37 -8.67
N SER A 58 18.87 -19.21 -9.95
CA SER A 58 17.51 -18.80 -10.37
C SER A 58 16.40 -19.69 -9.79
N SER A 59 16.68 -20.99 -9.62
CA SER A 59 15.76 -21.94 -8.98
C SER A 59 15.56 -21.66 -7.49
N SER A 60 16.61 -21.23 -6.77
CA SER A 60 16.47 -20.82 -5.36
C SER A 60 15.69 -19.52 -5.21
N ALA A 61 15.98 -18.51 -6.04
CA ALA A 61 15.29 -17.21 -5.96
C ALA A 61 13.78 -17.35 -6.22
N LEU A 62 13.39 -18.16 -7.21
CA LEU A 62 11.97 -18.48 -7.47
C LEU A 62 11.33 -19.24 -6.31
N ALA A 63 12.03 -20.21 -5.71
CA ALA A 63 11.54 -20.95 -4.56
C ALA A 63 11.27 -20.02 -3.35
N TRP A 64 12.09 -19.00 -3.15
CA TRP A 64 11.92 -18.01 -2.07
C TRP A 64 10.81 -16.99 -2.32
N SER A 65 10.42 -16.75 -3.58
CA SER A 65 9.23 -15.93 -3.90
C SER A 65 7.91 -16.57 -3.46
N ILE A 66 7.83 -17.91 -3.43
CA ILE A 66 6.60 -18.64 -3.07
C ILE A 66 6.20 -18.38 -1.61
N PRO A 67 7.09 -18.52 -0.60
CA PRO A 67 6.79 -18.16 0.78
C PRO A 67 6.31 -16.72 0.95
N LEU A 68 6.89 -15.74 0.24
CA LEU A 68 6.42 -14.34 0.30
C LEU A 68 4.96 -14.20 -0.15
N ALA A 69 4.59 -14.85 -1.25
CA ALA A 69 3.21 -14.87 -1.74
C ALA A 69 2.25 -15.55 -0.74
N LEU A 70 2.70 -16.66 -0.14
CA LEU A 70 1.92 -17.36 0.88
C LEU A 70 1.73 -16.49 2.13
N THR A 71 2.78 -15.82 2.59
CA THR A 71 2.71 -14.85 3.69
C THR A 71 1.69 -13.76 3.40
N ASN A 72 1.70 -13.19 2.19
CA ASN A 72 0.70 -12.20 1.79
C ASN A 72 -0.73 -12.76 1.88
N ALA A 73 -0.96 -13.96 1.33
CA ALA A 73 -2.28 -14.60 1.36
C ALA A 73 -2.76 -14.87 2.80
N VAL A 74 -1.91 -15.49 3.63
CA VAL A 74 -2.24 -15.85 5.03
C VAL A 74 -2.55 -14.59 5.85
N PHE A 75 -1.69 -13.58 5.79
CA PHE A 75 -1.88 -12.36 6.58
C PHE A 75 -3.03 -11.49 6.05
N THR A 76 -3.35 -11.56 4.75
CA THR A 76 -4.58 -10.95 4.22
C THR A 76 -5.82 -11.61 4.84
N CYS A 77 -5.87 -12.94 4.91
CA CYS A 77 -6.96 -13.66 5.58
C CYS A 77 -7.09 -13.27 7.05
N ILE A 78 -5.97 -13.19 7.79
CA ILE A 78 -5.97 -12.72 9.18
C ILE A 78 -6.50 -11.28 9.26
N GLY A 79 -6.10 -10.40 8.34
CA GLY A 79 -6.59 -9.03 8.25
C GLY A 79 -8.11 -8.97 8.08
N LEU A 80 -8.66 -9.74 7.13
CA LEU A 80 -10.11 -9.81 6.91
C LEU A 80 -10.88 -10.23 8.16
N LEU A 81 -10.34 -11.16 8.96
CA LEU A 81 -10.98 -11.62 10.19
C LEU A 81 -10.84 -10.66 11.37
N THR A 82 -9.88 -9.72 11.32
CA THR A 82 -9.52 -8.87 12.46
C THR A 82 -9.85 -7.39 12.25
N ILE A 83 -10.05 -6.94 11.01
CA ILE A 83 -10.25 -5.53 10.63
C ILE A 83 -11.47 -4.89 11.33
N ASP A 84 -12.55 -5.65 11.51
CA ASP A 84 -13.75 -5.16 12.20
C ASP A 84 -13.56 -5.02 13.71
N ARG A 85 -12.59 -5.75 14.29
CA ARG A 85 -12.27 -5.71 15.72
C ARG A 85 -11.31 -4.58 16.11
N TYR A 86 -10.47 -4.09 15.21
CA TYR A 86 -9.50 -3.03 15.52
C TYR A 86 -9.86 -1.68 14.92
N GLY A 87 -10.63 -1.65 13.83
CA GLY A 87 -10.98 -0.43 13.12
C GLY A 87 -10.00 -0.10 12.01
N ARG A 88 -10.41 0.77 11.09
CA ARG A 88 -9.70 0.95 9.81
C ARG A 88 -8.48 1.86 9.97
N ARG A 89 -8.61 2.92 10.76
CA ARG A 89 -7.53 3.91 10.96
C ARG A 89 -6.37 3.29 11.71
N LEU A 90 -6.64 2.63 12.83
CA LEU A 90 -5.61 1.95 13.63
C LEU A 90 -4.88 0.90 12.79
N THR A 91 -5.63 0.06 12.05
CA THR A 91 -5.06 -1.01 11.22
C THR A 91 -4.15 -0.46 10.10
N CYS A 92 -4.52 0.65 9.45
CA CYS A 92 -3.66 1.29 8.44
C CYS A 92 -2.37 1.86 9.05
N ILE A 93 -2.49 2.56 10.19
CA ILE A 93 -1.34 3.20 10.84
C ILE A 93 -0.35 2.14 11.35
N THR A 94 -0.83 1.08 12.00
CA THR A 94 0.04 -0.01 12.47
C THR A 94 0.68 -0.76 11.30
N SER A 95 -0.08 -0.99 10.23
CA SER A 95 0.42 -1.59 8.98
C SER A 95 1.55 -0.77 8.38
N MET A 96 1.35 0.53 8.13
CA MET A 96 2.38 1.39 7.55
C MET A 96 3.57 1.60 8.49
N THR A 97 3.36 1.66 9.81
CA THR A 97 4.47 1.74 10.77
C THR A 97 5.34 0.49 10.73
N GLY A 98 4.72 -0.70 10.72
CA GLY A 98 5.46 -1.96 10.59
C GLY A 98 6.17 -2.09 9.24
N CYS A 99 5.54 -1.62 8.16
CA CYS A 99 6.18 -1.56 6.84
C CYS A 99 7.39 -0.63 6.86
N LEU A 100 7.29 0.56 7.44
CA LEU A 100 8.37 1.54 7.55
C LEU A 100 9.57 0.90 8.27
N LEU A 101 9.36 0.37 9.47
CA LEU A 101 10.44 -0.25 10.25
C LEU A 101 11.12 -1.41 9.51
N SER A 102 10.31 -2.23 8.81
CA SER A 102 10.81 -3.38 8.05
C SER A 102 11.60 -2.96 6.82
N ILE A 103 11.10 -2.00 6.04
CA ILE A 103 11.78 -1.50 4.84
C ILE A 103 13.02 -0.68 5.22
N THR A 104 12.99 0.13 6.27
CA THR A 104 14.20 0.78 6.80
C THR A 104 15.28 -0.26 7.16
N ALA A 105 14.90 -1.41 7.74
CA ALA A 105 15.85 -2.49 8.01
C ALA A 105 16.39 -3.14 6.71
N VAL A 106 15.53 -3.36 5.71
CA VAL A 106 15.94 -3.82 4.37
C VAL A 106 16.95 -2.85 3.74
N VAL A 107 16.68 -1.55 3.81
CA VAL A 107 17.54 -0.48 3.31
C VAL A 107 18.89 -0.49 4.04
N ALA A 108 18.88 -0.58 5.38
CA ALA A 108 20.10 -0.67 6.17
C ALA A 108 20.96 -1.85 5.73
N ILE A 109 20.37 -3.05 5.59
CA ILE A 109 21.08 -4.26 5.14
C ILE A 109 21.63 -4.10 3.72
N ALA A 110 20.86 -3.49 2.82
CA ALA A 110 21.28 -3.26 1.44
C ALA A 110 22.50 -2.34 1.33
N PHE A 111 22.65 -1.38 2.26
CA PHE A 111 23.78 -0.45 2.30
C PHE A 111 24.95 -0.92 3.18
N VAL A 112 24.81 -2.00 3.96
CA VAL A 112 25.94 -2.60 4.67
C VAL A 112 26.91 -3.21 3.66
N GLN A 113 28.02 -2.51 3.42
CA GLN A 113 29.09 -2.89 2.49
C GLN A 113 30.23 -3.68 3.16
N CYS A 114 30.25 -3.74 4.49
CA CYS A 114 31.34 -4.41 5.21
C CYS A 114 31.16 -5.93 5.19
N ASP A 115 32.25 -6.68 4.92
CA ASP A 115 32.35 -8.14 4.99
C ASP A 115 32.12 -8.74 6.41
N ILE A 116 31.59 -7.96 7.34
CA ILE A 116 31.28 -8.38 8.72
C ILE A 116 30.21 -9.48 8.73
N ILE A 117 29.25 -9.41 7.80
CA ILE A 117 28.10 -10.31 7.73
C ILE A 117 28.22 -11.10 6.42
N GLY A 118 28.49 -12.40 6.50
CA GLY A 118 28.67 -13.23 5.32
C GLY A 118 27.48 -13.14 4.35
N LYS A 119 27.75 -13.23 3.04
CA LYS A 119 26.78 -13.01 1.95
C LYS A 119 25.44 -13.75 2.15
N SER A 120 25.50 -15.02 2.57
CA SER A 120 24.32 -15.86 2.84
C SER A 120 23.46 -15.32 3.99
N LEU A 121 24.08 -14.87 5.08
CA LEU A 121 23.37 -14.29 6.22
C LEU A 121 22.73 -12.95 5.86
N ARG A 122 23.42 -12.10 5.09
CA ARG A 122 22.87 -10.84 4.58
C ARG A 122 21.63 -11.08 3.72
N ALA A 123 21.69 -12.02 2.79
CA ALA A 123 20.55 -12.38 1.93
C ALA A 123 19.37 -12.94 2.72
N THR A 124 19.65 -13.79 3.71
CA THR A 124 18.62 -14.34 4.60
C THR A 124 17.95 -13.24 5.43
N LEU A 125 18.72 -12.35 6.04
CA LEU A 125 18.17 -11.23 6.82
C LEU A 125 17.34 -10.29 5.95
N PHE A 126 17.84 -9.95 4.77
CA PHE A 126 17.08 -9.14 3.80
C PHE A 126 15.72 -9.78 3.49
N PHE A 127 15.71 -11.08 3.18
CA PHE A 127 14.48 -11.82 2.93
C PHE A 127 13.54 -11.82 4.15
N CYS A 128 14.06 -12.05 5.36
CA CYS A 128 13.26 -12.05 6.57
C CYS A 128 12.59 -10.69 6.80
N PHE A 129 13.29 -9.57 6.66
CA PHE A 129 12.69 -8.25 6.79
C PHE A 129 11.70 -7.93 5.68
N LEU A 130 11.95 -8.41 4.45
CA LEU A 130 10.99 -8.31 3.35
C LEU A 130 9.71 -9.11 3.65
N ALA A 131 9.82 -10.29 4.24
CA ALA A 131 8.67 -11.09 4.67
C ALA A 131 7.90 -10.40 5.79
N VAL A 132 8.58 -9.81 6.78
CA VAL A 132 7.95 -9.02 7.85
C VAL A 132 7.22 -7.80 7.28
N TYR A 133 7.81 -7.11 6.29
CA TYR A 133 7.11 -6.05 5.55
C TYR A 133 5.79 -6.55 4.97
N VAL A 134 5.79 -7.70 4.27
CA VAL A 134 4.56 -8.30 3.70
C VAL A 134 3.56 -8.65 4.79
N MET A 135 4.00 -9.20 5.93
CA MET A 135 3.13 -9.52 7.08
C MET A 135 2.40 -8.31 7.63
N PHE A 136 3.06 -7.14 7.67
CA PHE A 136 2.44 -5.89 8.12
C PHE A 136 1.58 -5.23 7.04
N PHE A 137 1.99 -5.32 5.78
CA PHE A 137 1.24 -4.72 4.66
C PHE A 137 -0.11 -5.42 4.44
N ALA A 138 -0.08 -6.75 4.36
CA ALA A 138 -1.20 -7.58 3.94
C ALA A 138 -2.51 -7.36 4.72
N PRO A 139 -2.54 -7.31 6.07
CA PRO A 139 -3.80 -7.17 6.81
C PRO A 139 -4.35 -5.74 6.82
N GLY A 140 -3.51 -4.73 6.59
CA GLY A 140 -3.89 -3.32 6.66
C GLY A 140 -3.96 -2.65 5.30
N MET A 141 -2.83 -2.15 4.82
CA MET A 141 -2.80 -1.44 3.53
C MET A 141 -3.23 -2.31 2.34
N GLY A 142 -3.24 -3.65 2.45
CA GLY A 142 -3.84 -4.54 1.47
C GLY A 142 -5.35 -4.29 1.26
N PRO A 143 -6.22 -4.65 2.21
CA PRO A 143 -7.68 -4.56 2.04
C PRO A 143 -8.28 -3.20 2.42
N VAL A 144 -7.68 -2.44 3.34
CA VAL A 144 -8.34 -1.26 3.93
C VAL A 144 -8.62 -0.14 2.91
N PRO A 145 -7.72 0.19 1.95
CA PRO A 145 -8.02 1.22 0.94
C PRO A 145 -9.32 0.95 0.17
N TRP A 146 -9.54 -0.30 -0.24
CA TRP A 146 -10.75 -0.73 -0.94
C TRP A 146 -11.99 -0.65 -0.04
N LEU A 147 -11.85 -1.08 1.21
CA LEU A 147 -12.92 -1.03 2.21
C LEU A 147 -13.34 0.41 2.50
N ILE A 148 -12.38 1.28 2.82
CA ILE A 148 -12.63 2.71 3.08
C ILE A 148 -13.27 3.39 1.87
N ALA A 149 -12.78 3.12 0.65
CA ALA A 149 -13.39 3.66 -0.56
C ALA A 149 -14.87 3.26 -0.70
N SER A 150 -15.29 2.08 -0.23
CA SER A 150 -16.70 1.70 -0.22
C SER A 150 -17.52 2.34 0.92
N GLU A 151 -16.89 2.62 2.05
CA GLU A 151 -17.56 3.08 3.28
C GLU A 151 -17.77 4.60 3.30
N ILE A 152 -16.79 5.36 2.82
CA ILE A 152 -16.81 6.82 2.98
C ILE A 152 -17.73 7.51 1.99
N PHE A 153 -18.04 6.95 0.82
CA PHE A 153 -18.90 7.66 -0.13
C PHE A 153 -20.39 7.42 0.14
N PRO A 154 -21.24 8.47 0.04
CA PRO A 154 -22.69 8.29 -0.01
C PRO A 154 -23.08 7.40 -1.20
N THR A 155 -24.18 6.65 -1.06
CA THR A 155 -24.61 5.63 -2.05
C THR A 155 -24.66 6.15 -3.49
N ALA A 156 -25.11 7.39 -3.70
CA ALA A 156 -25.20 8.01 -5.04
C ALA A 156 -23.85 8.27 -5.72
N TYR A 157 -22.75 8.40 -4.96
CA TYR A 157 -21.41 8.73 -5.48
C TYR A 157 -20.41 7.59 -5.30
N ARG A 158 -20.81 6.50 -4.62
CA ARG A 158 -19.92 5.41 -4.20
C ARG A 158 -19.21 4.73 -5.37
N SER A 159 -19.95 4.33 -6.39
CA SER A 159 -19.38 3.69 -7.57
C SER A 159 -18.37 4.58 -8.28
N ALA A 160 -18.69 5.86 -8.49
CA ALA A 160 -17.80 6.83 -9.13
C ALA A 160 -16.54 7.09 -8.28
N GLY A 161 -16.68 7.22 -6.95
CA GLY A 161 -15.55 7.40 -6.03
C GLY A 161 -14.61 6.21 -6.00
N MET A 162 -15.15 4.99 -5.92
CA MET A 162 -14.37 3.76 -5.99
C MET A 162 -13.66 3.61 -7.34
N ALA A 163 -14.32 3.95 -8.45
CA ALA A 163 -13.71 3.91 -9.78
C ALA A 163 -12.53 4.88 -9.91
N MET A 164 -12.65 6.10 -9.38
CA MET A 164 -11.54 7.07 -9.35
C MET A 164 -10.38 6.59 -8.46
N GLY A 165 -10.68 6.03 -7.28
CA GLY A 165 -9.67 5.41 -6.42
C GLY A 165 -8.92 4.27 -7.13
N ALA A 166 -9.66 3.37 -7.78
CA ALA A 166 -9.10 2.28 -8.57
C ALA A 166 -8.24 2.78 -9.75
N MET A 167 -8.68 3.84 -10.44
CA MET A 167 -7.89 4.47 -11.50
C MET A 167 -6.55 4.97 -10.97
N VAL A 168 -6.56 5.70 -9.84
CA VAL A 168 -5.32 6.15 -9.18
C VAL A 168 -4.45 4.96 -8.77
N ASN A 169 -5.06 3.87 -8.29
CA ASN A 169 -4.37 2.65 -7.95
C ASN A 169 -3.61 2.06 -9.15
N TRP A 170 -4.29 1.82 -10.26
CA TRP A 170 -3.67 1.18 -11.42
C TRP A 170 -2.65 2.09 -12.11
N ILE A 171 -2.88 3.40 -12.16
CA ILE A 171 -1.88 4.36 -12.65
C ILE A 171 -0.64 4.35 -11.75
N SER A 172 -0.83 4.42 -10.43
CA SER A 172 0.29 4.39 -9.48
C SER A 172 1.06 3.09 -9.56
N ASN A 173 0.37 1.95 -9.69
CA ASN A 173 0.99 0.65 -9.92
C ASN A 173 1.86 0.66 -11.19
N ALA A 174 1.34 1.17 -12.30
CA ALA A 174 2.08 1.24 -13.57
C ALA A 174 3.32 2.15 -13.51
N VAL A 175 3.26 3.22 -12.70
CA VAL A 175 4.42 4.09 -12.46
C VAL A 175 5.47 3.36 -11.63
N VAL A 176 5.09 2.83 -10.46
CA VAL A 176 6.02 2.20 -9.53
C VAL A 176 6.65 0.94 -10.13
N SER A 177 5.88 0.13 -10.87
CA SER A 177 6.38 -1.09 -11.52
C SER A 177 7.41 -0.81 -12.62
N GLN A 178 7.40 0.38 -13.23
CA GLN A 178 8.43 0.78 -14.19
C GLN A 178 9.63 1.46 -13.52
N VAL A 179 9.38 2.35 -12.55
CA VAL A 179 10.44 3.11 -11.88
C VAL A 179 11.32 2.18 -11.03
N PHE A 180 10.75 1.21 -10.33
CA PHE A 180 11.50 0.37 -9.41
C PHE A 180 12.59 -0.49 -10.06
N PRO A 181 12.36 -1.28 -11.13
CA PRO A 181 13.43 -2.00 -11.80
C PRO A 181 14.47 -1.06 -12.42
N MET A 182 14.06 0.14 -12.87
CA MET A 182 15.00 1.17 -13.34
C MET A 182 15.92 1.63 -12.21
N LEU A 183 15.40 1.88 -11.00
CA LEU A 183 16.20 2.23 -9.82
C LEU A 183 17.16 1.09 -9.44
N ILE A 184 16.70 -0.17 -9.46
CA ILE A 184 17.57 -1.33 -9.23
C ILE A 184 18.72 -1.36 -10.24
N GLY A 185 18.42 -1.23 -11.53
CA GLY A 185 19.45 -1.34 -12.58
C GLY A 185 20.44 -0.18 -12.65
N THR A 186 20.08 1.00 -12.14
CA THR A 186 20.92 2.21 -12.23
C THR A 186 21.62 2.57 -10.92
N LEU A 187 20.92 2.44 -9.79
CA LEU A 187 21.39 2.84 -8.47
C LEU A 187 21.62 1.64 -7.55
N GLY A 188 20.88 0.55 -7.76
CA GLY A 188 20.94 -0.67 -6.94
C GLY A 188 19.73 -0.85 -6.02
N VAL A 189 19.60 -2.03 -5.44
CA VAL A 189 18.45 -2.45 -4.62
C VAL A 189 18.22 -1.55 -3.41
N GLY A 190 19.28 -1.10 -2.73
CA GLY A 190 19.15 -0.22 -1.55
C GLY A 190 18.44 1.10 -1.86
N TRP A 191 18.72 1.72 -3.01
CA TRP A 191 18.07 2.96 -3.44
C TRP A 191 16.62 2.75 -3.87
N ALA A 192 16.33 1.62 -4.52
CA ALA A 192 14.96 1.27 -4.88
C ALA A 192 14.07 1.09 -3.64
N PHE A 193 14.59 0.44 -2.59
CA PHE A 193 13.85 0.31 -1.32
C PHE A 193 13.82 1.61 -0.49
N LEU A 194 14.85 2.46 -0.57
CA LEU A 194 14.82 3.79 0.07
C LEU A 194 13.74 4.69 -0.55
N PHE A 195 13.54 4.60 -1.87
CA PHE A 195 12.42 5.26 -2.55
C PHE A 195 11.08 4.79 -1.98
N VAL A 196 10.89 3.48 -1.82
CA VAL A 196 9.67 2.91 -1.21
C VAL A 196 9.52 3.38 0.25
N ASP A 197 10.59 3.35 1.04
CA ASP A 197 10.60 3.75 2.45
C ASP A 197 10.13 5.20 2.65
N ALA A 198 10.62 6.11 1.80
CA ALA A 198 10.24 7.51 1.82
C ALA A 198 8.72 7.70 1.57
N PHE A 199 8.15 6.95 0.61
CA PHE A 199 6.72 7.00 0.35
C PHE A 199 5.87 6.35 1.44
N ILE A 200 6.38 5.31 2.11
CA ILE A 200 5.71 4.74 3.29
C ILE A 200 5.65 5.78 4.41
N LEU A 201 6.75 6.52 4.66
CA LEU A 201 6.77 7.59 5.66
C LEU A 201 5.76 8.70 5.33
N LEU A 202 5.74 9.18 4.08
CA LEU A 202 4.76 10.17 3.61
C LEU A 202 3.33 9.65 3.72
N GLY A 203 3.12 8.38 3.39
CA GLY A 203 1.82 7.70 3.55
C GLY A 203 1.38 7.63 5.00
N LEU A 204 2.29 7.35 5.93
CA LEU A 204 2.00 7.32 7.36
C LEU A 204 1.57 8.70 7.88
N VAL A 205 2.27 9.77 7.44
CA VAL A 205 1.88 11.16 7.73
C VAL A 205 0.49 11.45 7.17
N PHE A 206 0.24 11.10 5.91
CA PHE A 206 -1.07 11.27 5.28
C PHE A 206 -2.18 10.56 6.04
N LEU A 207 -1.97 9.30 6.45
CA LEU A 207 -2.94 8.51 7.21
C LEU A 207 -3.25 9.15 8.57
N TYR A 208 -2.23 9.63 9.27
CA TYR A 208 -2.40 10.25 10.58
C TYR A 208 -3.29 11.50 10.53
N PHE A 209 -3.12 12.36 9.52
CA PHE A 209 -3.90 13.59 9.40
C PHE A 209 -5.23 13.40 8.66
N SER A 210 -5.28 12.52 7.66
CA SER A 210 -6.38 12.52 6.69
C SER A 210 -7.38 11.38 6.88
N LEU A 211 -6.97 10.23 7.43
CA LEU A 211 -7.82 9.04 7.49
C LEU A 211 -8.81 9.11 8.67
N PRO A 212 -10.13 9.22 8.43
CA PRO A 212 -11.13 9.13 9.50
C PRO A 212 -11.28 7.70 10.02
N GLU A 213 -11.73 7.55 11.26
CA GLU A 213 -12.18 6.24 11.77
C GLU A 213 -13.64 5.99 11.35
N THR A 214 -13.85 4.87 10.65
CA THR A 214 -15.16 4.43 10.13
C THR A 214 -15.78 3.30 10.96
N ARG A 215 -15.03 2.70 11.90
CA ARG A 215 -15.51 1.59 12.73
C ARG A 215 -16.78 1.94 13.52
N GLY A 216 -17.74 1.01 13.51
CA GLY A 216 -18.93 1.06 14.37
C GLY A 216 -19.96 2.12 13.97
N LYS A 217 -19.78 2.77 12.82
CA LYS A 217 -20.70 3.76 12.27
C LYS A 217 -21.49 3.15 11.10
N THR A 218 -22.77 3.48 11.01
CA THR A 218 -23.56 3.13 9.83
C THR A 218 -23.10 3.93 8.61
N LEU A 219 -23.38 3.44 7.39
CA LEU A 219 -23.02 4.15 6.16
C LEU A 219 -23.74 5.51 6.07
N GLU A 220 -24.94 5.60 6.62
CA GLU A 220 -25.73 6.84 6.73
C GLU A 220 -25.07 7.82 7.70
N ALA A 221 -24.52 7.33 8.82
CA ALA A 221 -23.79 8.16 9.79
C ALA A 221 -22.46 8.67 9.20
N ILE A 222 -21.73 7.83 8.44
CA ILE A 222 -20.47 8.24 7.79
C ILE A 222 -20.72 9.24 6.66
N SER A 223 -21.80 9.06 5.89
CA SER A 223 -22.18 9.97 4.80
C SER A 223 -22.76 11.30 5.27
N SER A 224 -23.41 11.34 6.43
CA SER A 224 -23.89 12.56 7.08
C SER A 224 -22.81 13.27 7.91
N MET A 225 -21.76 12.55 8.34
CA MET A 225 -20.58 13.14 8.98
C MET A 225 -19.87 14.04 7.98
N ARG A 226 -19.77 15.34 8.30
CA ARG A 226 -18.88 16.25 7.57
C ARG A 226 -17.44 15.81 7.83
N ILE A 227 -16.83 15.17 6.84
CA ILE A 227 -15.41 14.82 6.90
C ILE A 227 -14.67 16.03 6.33
N VAL A 228 -14.36 17.00 7.19
CA VAL A 228 -13.54 18.16 6.85
C VAL A 228 -12.35 18.12 7.79
N SER A 229 -11.14 18.16 7.26
CA SER A 229 -9.95 18.39 8.09
C SER A 229 -10.17 19.66 8.91
N HIS A 230 -9.92 19.58 10.22
CA HIS A 230 -9.94 20.72 11.13
C HIS A 230 -9.16 21.92 10.58
#